data_AF-A0A2Z2KQE6-F1
#
_entry.id   AF-A0A2Z2KQE6-F1
#
_cell.length_a   1.000
_cell.length_b   1.000
_cell.length_c   1.000
_cell.angle_alpha   90.00
_cell.angle_beta   90.00
_cell.angle_gamma   90.00
#
_symmetry.space_group_name_H-M   'P 1'
#
loop_
_entity.id
_entity.type
_entity.pdbx_description
1 polymer ?
#
loop_
_entity_poly.entity_id
_entity_poly.type
_entity_poly.pdbx_seq_one_letter_code
_entity_poly.pdbx_strand_id
1 'polypeptide(L)'
;MNKQQQQRIFDFLKTSLDPEGTIHFLALAAIEQERVEHLQSTTIKVRVALTYQEDHSINTYFDGSDMFIMMAPTEIQFTKEDEWADGRARNHFIRKY
;
A
#
# COMPACT_ATOMS: atom_id res chain seq x y z
N MET A 1 0.98 13.46 7.25
CA MET A 1 1.20 12.19 7.97
C MET A 1 2.34 12.25 8.98
N ASN A 2 2.09 11.85 10.22
CA ASN A 2 3.08 11.80 11.30
C ASN A 2 3.76 10.41 11.43
N LYS A 3 4.81 10.30 12.25
CA LYS A 3 5.55 9.04 12.44
C LYS A 3 4.69 7.89 13.00
N GLN A 4 3.74 8.20 13.89
CA GLN A 4 2.87 7.18 14.48
C GLN A 4 1.91 6.59 13.44
N GLN A 5 1.35 7.42 12.56
CA GLN A 5 0.55 6.98 11.42
C GLN A 5 1.37 6.14 10.46
N GLN A 6 2.58 6.59 10.11
CA GLN A 6 3.49 5.82 9.25
C GLN A 6 3.77 4.42 9.81
N GLN A 7 4.10 4.33 11.11
CA GLN A 7 4.35 3.05 11.77
C GLN A 7 3.11 2.15 11.73
N ARG A 8 1.93 2.71 12.02
CA ARG A 8 0.68 1.95 12.03
C ARG A 8 0.29 1.41 10.66
N ILE A 9 0.58 2.16 9.58
CA ILE A 9 0.43 1.69 8.19
C ILE A 9 1.41 0.56 7.90
N PHE A 10 2.67 0.72 8.29
CA PHE A 10 3.70 -0.28 8.06
C PHE A 10 3.38 -1.59 8.79
N ASP A 11 3.00 -1.53 10.07
CA ASP A 11 2.64 -2.70 10.87
C ASP A 11 1.42 -3.44 10.29
N PHE A 12 0.41 -2.68 9.84
CA PHE A 12 -0.77 -3.23 9.18
C PHE A 12 -0.40 -3.96 7.88
N LEU A 13 0.40 -3.34 7.02
CA LEU A 13 0.79 -3.93 5.75
C LEU A 13 1.69 -5.15 5.96
N LYS A 14 2.61 -5.09 6.92
CA LYS A 14 3.47 -6.23 7.26
C LYS A 14 2.63 -7.42 7.72
N THR A 15 1.68 -7.20 8.62
CA THR A 15 0.80 -8.28 9.11
C THR A 15 -0.12 -8.82 8.01
N SER A 16 -0.56 -7.97 7.08
CA SER A 16 -1.53 -8.35 6.04
C SER A 16 -0.88 -9.01 4.82
N LEU A 17 0.32 -8.57 4.44
CA LEU A 17 0.99 -9.01 3.21
C LEU A 17 2.10 -10.02 3.49
N ASP A 18 2.70 -9.99 4.67
CA ASP A 18 3.79 -10.88 5.06
C ASP A 18 3.42 -11.76 6.28
N PRO A 19 2.36 -12.57 6.23
CA PRO A 19 1.99 -13.43 7.35
C PRO A 19 3.03 -14.54 7.61
N GLU A 20 3.82 -14.93 6.60
CA GLU A 20 4.78 -16.03 6.65
C GLU A 20 6.24 -15.57 6.79
N GLY A 21 6.53 -14.28 6.73
CA GLY A 21 7.89 -13.73 6.89
C GLY A 21 8.77 -13.84 5.64
N THR A 22 8.17 -14.05 4.47
CA THR A 22 8.87 -14.29 3.20
C THR A 22 8.82 -13.08 2.25
N ILE A 23 7.98 -12.08 2.55
CA ILE A 23 7.83 -10.87 1.75
C ILE A 23 8.65 -9.73 2.36
N HIS A 24 9.46 -9.10 1.51
CA HIS A 24 10.25 -7.93 1.88
C HIS A 24 9.67 -6.66 1.26
N PHE A 25 9.53 -5.62 2.07
CA PHE A 25 9.13 -4.29 1.61
C PHE A 25 10.34 -3.54 1.08
N LEU A 26 10.34 -3.24 -0.22
CA LEU A 26 11.42 -2.47 -0.86
C LEU A 26 11.20 -0.96 -0.69
N ALA A 27 9.97 -0.50 -0.89
CA ALA A 27 9.60 0.89 -0.64
C ALA A 27 8.11 1.00 -0.30
N LEU A 28 7.79 2.06 0.44
CA LEU A 28 6.44 2.43 0.80
C LEU A 28 6.27 3.94 0.67
N ALA A 29 5.27 4.36 -0.09
CA ALA A 29 4.82 5.74 -0.15
C ALA A 29 3.35 5.81 0.25
N ALA A 30 2.96 6.86 0.95
CA ALA A 30 1.60 7.02 1.42
C ALA A 30 1.16 8.49 1.32
N ILE A 31 -0.02 8.71 0.76
CA ILE A 31 -0.61 10.02 0.50
C ILE A 31 -2.04 10.01 1.04
N GLU A 32 -2.33 10.91 1.99
CA GLU A 32 -3.69 11.14 2.48
C GLU A 32 -4.55 11.67 1.32
N GLN A 33 -5.71 11.05 1.08
CA GLN A 33 -6.63 11.42 0.01
C GLN A 33 -7.80 12.23 0.55
N GLU A 34 -8.54 11.63 1.48
CA GLU A 34 -9.78 12.19 2.02
C GLU A 34 -9.79 11.99 3.53
N ARG A 35 -10.30 12.99 4.25
CA ARG A 35 -10.48 12.93 5.70
C ARG A 35 -11.93 13.21 6.04
N VAL A 36 -12.54 12.32 6.79
CA VAL A 36 -13.91 12.42 7.27
C VAL A 36 -13.87 12.82 8.74
N GLU A 37 -13.99 14.12 9.01
CA GLU A 37 -13.77 14.67 10.35
C GLU A 37 -14.71 14.09 11.42
N HIS A 38 -15.97 13.86 11.07
CA HIS A 38 -16.99 13.33 11.99
C HIS A 38 -16.75 11.87 12.40
N LEU A 39 -16.02 11.10 11.59
CA LEU A 39 -15.63 9.72 11.90
C LEU A 39 -14.17 9.61 12.35
N GLN A 40 -13.43 10.73 12.36
CA GLN A 40 -11.98 10.77 12.54
C GLN A 40 -11.23 9.76 11.64
N SER A 41 -11.80 9.45 10.47
CA SER A 41 -11.23 8.49 9.53
C SER A 41 -10.54 9.21 8.38
N THR A 42 -9.44 8.62 7.92
CA THR A 42 -8.67 9.11 6.77
C THR A 42 -8.48 7.98 5.77
N THR A 43 -8.85 8.23 4.52
CA THR A 43 -8.49 7.37 3.39
C THR A 43 -7.09 7.74 2.93
N ILE A 44 -6.21 6.75 2.86
CA ILE A 44 -4.81 6.92 2.48
C ILE A 44 -4.55 6.03 1.27
N LYS A 45 -4.01 6.62 0.21
CA LYS A 45 -3.47 5.87 -0.91
C LYS A 45 -2.04 5.46 -0.57
N VAL A 46 -1.76 4.17 -0.59
CA VAL A 46 -0.44 3.61 -0.32
C VAL A 46 0.09 2.98 -1.60
N ARG A 47 1.31 3.33 -1.99
CA ARG A 47 2.05 2.61 -3.01
C ARG A 47 3.10 1.75 -2.35
N VAL A 48 3.05 0.45 -2.60
CA VAL A 48 3.99 -0.50 -2.02
C VAL A 48 4.71 -1.23 -3.13
N ALA A 49 6.01 -1.37 -2.96
CA ALA A 49 6.78 -2.34 -3.71
C ALA A 49 7.28 -3.43 -2.78
N LEU A 50 7.01 -4.65 -3.20
CA LEU A 50 7.33 -5.86 -2.49
C LEU A 50 8.29 -6.69 -3.34
N THR A 51 9.07 -7.51 -2.66
CA THR A 51 9.85 -8.56 -3.29
C THR A 51 9.75 -9.81 -2.43
N TYR A 52 9.89 -10.96 -3.07
CA TYR A 52 9.97 -12.25 -2.39
C TYR A 52 11.42 -12.70 -2.40
N GLN A 53 11.87 -13.32 -1.30
CA GLN A 53 13.20 -13.91 -1.27
C GLN A 53 13.16 -15.27 -1.97
N GLU A 54 13.72 -15.34 -3.18
CA GLU A 54 13.95 -16.61 -3.88
C GLU A 54 15.38 -17.06 -3.58
N ASP A 55 15.51 -18.16 -2.83
CA ASP A 55 16.76 -18.72 -2.31
C ASP A 55 17.61 -17.72 -1.50
N HIS A 56 18.65 -17.17 -2.13
CA HIS A 56 19.64 -16.25 -1.56
C HIS A 56 19.69 -14.89 -2.26
N SER A 57 18.75 -14.62 -3.17
CA SER A 57 18.72 -13.39 -3.95
C SER A 57 17.43 -12.61 -3.69
N ILE A 58 17.56 -11.28 -3.62
CA ILE A 58 16.44 -10.36 -3.54
C ILE A 58 16.23 -9.81 -4.94
N ASN A 59 15.05 -10.03 -5.52
CA ASN A 59 14.71 -9.39 -6.78
C ASN A 59 14.51 -7.88 -6.55
N THR A 60 15.35 -7.05 -7.17
CA THR A 60 15.32 -5.59 -7.04
C THR A 60 14.40 -4.92 -8.06
N TYR A 61 13.78 -5.69 -8.96
CA TYR A 61 12.82 -5.13 -9.91
C TYR A 61 11.62 -4.53 -9.20
N PHE A 62 11.26 -3.30 -9.58
CA PHE A 62 10.29 -2.47 -8.89
C PHE A 62 9.12 -2.14 -9.80
N ASP A 63 7.98 -2.82 -9.59
CA ASP A 63 6.67 -2.34 -10.03
C ASP A 63 5.79 -2.18 -8.78
N GLY A 64 5.70 -0.95 -8.28
CA GLY A 64 4.93 -0.66 -7.08
C GLY A 64 3.43 -0.69 -7.37
N SER A 65 2.67 -1.39 -6.53
CA SER A 65 1.21 -1.46 -6.60
C SER A 65 0.57 -0.40 -5.70
N ASP A 66 -0.46 0.27 -6.22
CA ASP A 66 -1.28 1.19 -5.45
C ASP A 66 -2.37 0.41 -4.70
N MET A 67 -2.61 0.76 -3.45
CA MET A 67 -3.66 0.24 -2.58
C MET A 67 -4.31 1.39 -1.82
N PHE A 68 -5.50 1.17 -1.28
CA PHE A 68 -6.17 2.14 -0.43
C PHE A 68 -6.43 1.54 0.95
N ILE A 69 -6.15 2.32 1.98
CA ILE A 69 -6.44 1.98 3.36
C ILE A 69 -7.34 3.05 3.97
N MET A 70 -8.26 2.63 4.81
CA MET A 70 -8.99 3.51 5.70
C MET A 70 -8.38 3.37 7.09
N MET A 71 -8.00 4.51 7.69
CA MET A 71 -7.46 4.55 9.05
C MET A 71 -8.38 5.38 9.93
N ALA A 72 -8.91 4.77 10.98
CA ALA A 72 -9.64 5.44 12.06
C ALA A 72 -8.83 5.36 13.37
N PRO A 73 -9.29 5.96 14.48
CA PRO A 73 -8.54 5.95 15.75
C PRO A 73 -8.21 4.54 16.26
N THR A 74 -9.14 3.58 16.12
CA THR A 74 -9.02 2.22 16.65
C THR A 74 -8.79 1.16 15.58
N GLU A 75 -9.07 1.46 14.32
CA GLU A 75 -9.05 0.49 13.22
C GLU A 75 -8.22 0.96 12.03
N ILE A 76 -7.73 -0.02 11.28
CA ILE A 76 -7.09 0.16 9.98
C ILE A 76 -7.48 -1.03 9.10
N GLN A 77 -7.94 -0.76 7.90
CA GLN A 77 -8.39 -1.81 6.97
C GLN A 77 -8.18 -1.39 5.51
N PHE A 78 -8.10 -2.37 4.61
CA PHE A 78 -8.16 -2.12 3.18
C PHE A 78 -9.53 -1.56 2.80
N THR A 79 -9.56 -0.75 1.75
CA THR A 79 -10.79 -0.18 1.21
C THR A 79 -10.65 0.01 -0.30
N LYS A 80 -11.74 0.40 -0.95
CA LYS A 80 -11.78 0.73 -2.39
C LYS A 80 -11.19 -0.40 -3.25
N GLU A 81 -11.62 -1.63 -2.95
CA GLU A 81 -11.05 -2.80 -3.61
C GLU A 81 -11.33 -2.86 -5.12
N ASP A 82 -12.34 -2.15 -5.58
CA ASP A 82 -12.62 -2.02 -7.01
C ASP A 82 -11.64 -1.05 -7.69
N GLU A 83 -11.20 0.01 -6.99
CA GLU A 83 -10.39 1.10 -7.58
C GLU A 83 -8.93 0.69 -7.85
N TRP A 84 -8.32 -0.12 -6.98
CA TRP A 84 -6.97 -0.65 -7.19
C TRP A 84 -6.93 -1.86 -8.14
N ALA A 85 -7.97 -2.70 -8.20
CA ALA A 85 -8.05 -3.82 -9.15
C ALA A 85 -8.13 -3.31 -10.60
N ASP A 86 -8.89 -2.22 -10.81
CA ASP A 86 -9.00 -1.53 -12.09
C ASP A 86 -7.74 -0.72 -12.49
N GLY A 87 -6.84 -0.46 -11.54
CA GLY A 87 -5.57 0.24 -11.77
C GLY A 87 -4.66 -0.44 -12.80
N ARG A 88 -4.81 -1.76 -13.00
CA ARG A 88 -4.07 -2.51 -14.05
C ARG A 88 -4.54 -2.17 -15.47
N ALA A 89 -5.78 -1.74 -15.66
CA ALA A 89 -6.32 -1.46 -17.00
C ALA A 89 -5.93 -0.08 -17.55
N ARG A 90 -5.56 0.88 -16.69
CA ARG A 90 -5.24 2.26 -17.12
C ARG A 90 -3.77 2.52 -17.48
N ASN A 91 -2.86 1.59 -17.16
CA ASN A 91 -1.45 1.71 -17.56
C ASN A 91 -1.15 1.22 -18.99
N HIS A 92 -2.17 0.89 -19.81
CA HIS A 92 -1.97 0.51 -21.22
C HIS A 92 -1.79 1.71 -22.17
N PHE A 93 -1.67 2.94 -21.67
CA PHE A 93 -1.35 4.11 -22.51
C PHE A 93 0.07 4.63 -22.25
N ILE A 94 1.07 3.80 -22.55
CA ILE A 94 2.34 4.32 -23.09
C ILE A 94 2.24 4.18 -24.61
N ARG A 95 1.59 5.15 -25.25
CA ARG A 95 1.79 5.39 -26.69
C ARG A 95 3.23 5.85 -26.85
N LYS A 96 4.05 5.00 -27.47
CA LYS A 96 5.32 5.39 -28.09
C LYS A 96 5.08 6.63 -28.97
N TYR A 97 5.88 7.67 -28.76
CA TYR A 97 6.30 8.57 -29.82
C TYR A 97 7.71 8.17 -30.23
#